data_AF-A0AAE1DSU1-F1
#
_entry.id   AF-A0AAE1DSU1-F1
#
_cell.length_a   1.000
_cell.length_b   1.000
_cell.length_c   1.000
_cell.angle_alpha   90.00
_cell.angle_beta   90.00
_cell.angle_gamma   90.00
#
_symmetry.space_group_name_H-M   'P 1'
#
loop_
_entity.id
_entity.type
_entity.pdbx_description
1 polymer ?
#
loop_
_entity_poly.entity_id
_entity_poly.type
_entity_poly.pdbx_seq_one_letter_code
_entity_poly.pdbx_strand_id
1 'polypeptide(L)'
;MKNTKRGLETVELATEGLLAINRCDLQGKLKVWCLQVMLIPKLFWPLLVYKICSTRDEAMEAKINKFARRWLGVLAGLTDVAMHCRKAKMRLPLKSILEEYRCGKARLLFRGLRGPGCEDSATDHKDG
;
A
#
# COMPACT_ATOMS: atom_id res chain seq x y z
N MET A 1 -4.95 19.92 10.68
CA MET A 1 -5.34 18.84 11.63
C MET A 1 -6.39 17.85 11.11
N LYS A 2 -7.33 18.19 10.22
CA LYS A 2 -8.39 17.26 9.76
C LYS A 2 -7.87 16.08 8.90
N ASN A 3 -6.86 16.31 8.06
CA ASN A 3 -6.32 15.28 7.15
C ASN A 3 -5.55 14.16 7.88
N THR A 4 -4.88 14.49 9.00
CA THR A 4 -4.13 13.53 9.80
C THR A 4 -5.04 12.49 10.47
N LYS A 5 -6.22 12.92 10.95
CA LYS A 5 -7.24 12.04 11.56
C LYS A 5 -7.82 11.08 10.51
N ARG A 6 -8.21 11.59 9.34
CA ARG A 6 -8.74 10.75 8.25
C ARG A 6 -7.71 9.76 7.68
N GLY A 7 -6.43 10.14 7.69
CA GLY A 7 -5.36 9.20 7.38
C GLY A 7 -5.26 8.05 8.40
N LEU A 8 -5.56 8.29 9.69
CA LEU A 8 -5.53 7.26 10.75
C LEU A 8 -6.68 6.28 10.55
N GLU A 9 -7.87 6.80 10.32
CA GLU A 9 -9.06 6.01 9.98
C GLU A 9 -8.80 5.09 8.77
N THR A 10 -8.08 5.58 7.75
CA THR A 10 -7.74 4.77 6.56
C THR A 10 -6.80 3.59 6.90
N VAL A 11 -5.86 3.79 7.83
CA VAL A 11 -4.92 2.74 8.27
C VAL A 11 -5.63 1.73 9.17
N GLU A 12 -6.56 2.18 9.99
CA GLU A 12 -7.42 1.32 10.81
C GLU A 12 -8.31 0.45 9.91
N LEU A 13 -8.99 1.05 8.94
CA LEU A 13 -9.79 0.33 7.94
C LEU A 13 -8.99 -0.77 7.22
N ALA A 14 -7.75 -0.46 6.85
CA ALA A 14 -6.88 -1.47 6.24
C ALA A 14 -6.51 -2.60 7.20
N THR A 15 -6.23 -2.26 8.45
CA THR A 15 -5.88 -3.24 9.48
C THR A 15 -7.08 -4.16 9.77
N GLU A 16 -8.27 -3.61 9.91
CA GLU A 16 -9.52 -4.36 10.08
C GLU A 16 -9.81 -5.25 8.87
N GLY A 17 -9.67 -4.72 7.66
CA GLY A 17 -9.84 -5.48 6.42
C GLY A 17 -8.87 -6.66 6.31
N LEU A 18 -7.60 -6.46 6.67
CA LEU A 18 -6.59 -7.53 6.70
C LEU A 18 -6.92 -8.60 7.74
N LEU A 19 -7.36 -8.19 8.94
CA LEU A 19 -7.77 -9.13 9.99
C LEU A 19 -9.01 -9.92 9.59
N ALA A 20 -9.98 -9.29 8.94
CA ALA A 20 -11.17 -9.95 8.42
C ALA A 20 -10.81 -11.04 7.40
N ILE A 21 -9.96 -10.71 6.42
CA ILE A 21 -9.47 -11.67 5.41
C ILE A 21 -8.67 -12.80 6.10
N ASN A 22 -7.87 -12.47 7.11
CA ASN A 22 -7.06 -13.45 7.81
C ASN A 22 -7.92 -14.49 8.55
N ARG A 23 -9.05 -14.05 9.13
CA ARG A 23 -10.02 -14.88 9.86
C ARG A 23 -10.84 -15.80 8.96
N CYS A 24 -10.94 -15.52 7.66
CA CYS A 24 -11.64 -16.41 6.74
C CYS A 24 -10.86 -17.73 6.56
N ASP A 25 -11.56 -18.87 6.51
CA ASP A 25 -10.96 -20.20 6.21
C ASP A 25 -10.72 -20.40 4.71
N LEU A 26 -10.15 -19.39 4.06
CA LEU A 26 -9.80 -19.41 2.65
C LEU A 26 -8.36 -19.89 2.45
N GLN A 27 -8.11 -20.56 1.33
CA GLN A 27 -6.74 -20.87 0.90
C GLN A 27 -5.93 -19.58 0.70
N GLY A 28 -4.62 -19.64 0.94
CA GLY A 28 -3.73 -18.48 0.88
C GLY A 28 -3.81 -17.67 -0.41
N LYS A 29 -3.93 -18.34 -1.56
CA LYS A 29 -4.09 -17.70 -2.86
C LYS A 29 -5.38 -16.88 -2.96
N LEU A 30 -6.48 -17.41 -2.42
CA LEU A 30 -7.78 -16.72 -2.40
C LEU A 30 -7.77 -15.52 -1.45
N LYS A 31 -7.10 -15.62 -0.30
CA LYS A 31 -6.89 -14.47 0.61
C LYS A 31 -6.16 -13.33 -0.07
N VAL A 32 -5.10 -13.66 -0.81
CA VAL A 32 -4.36 -12.69 -1.62
C VAL A 32 -5.22 -12.09 -2.73
N TRP A 33 -6.05 -12.88 -3.39
CA TRP A 33 -6.98 -12.37 -4.38
C TRP A 33 -7.99 -11.39 -3.77
N CYS A 34 -8.58 -11.72 -2.61
CA CYS A 34 -9.48 -10.82 -1.88
C CYS A 34 -8.79 -9.52 -1.48
N LEU A 35 -7.53 -9.60 -1.03
CA LEU A 35 -6.71 -8.42 -0.78
C LEU A 35 -6.63 -7.55 -2.05
N GLN A 36 -6.20 -8.12 -3.16
CA GLN A 36 -5.94 -7.39 -4.41
C GLN A 36 -7.20 -6.81 -5.06
N VAL A 37 -8.31 -7.56 -5.06
CA VAL A 37 -9.53 -7.16 -5.78
C VAL A 37 -10.52 -6.41 -4.90
N MET A 38 -10.57 -6.68 -3.59
CA MET A 38 -11.55 -6.05 -2.70
C MET A 38 -10.93 -4.98 -1.82
N LEU A 39 -9.82 -5.29 -1.13
CA LEU A 39 -9.27 -4.38 -0.12
C LEU A 39 -8.47 -3.24 -0.76
N ILE A 40 -7.63 -3.53 -1.76
CA ILE A 40 -6.82 -2.49 -2.43
C ILE A 40 -7.71 -1.39 -3.04
N PRO A 41 -8.76 -1.67 -3.84
CA PRO A 41 -9.58 -0.62 -4.41
C PRO A 41 -10.33 0.21 -3.36
N LYS A 42 -10.75 -0.41 -2.24
CA LYS A 42 -11.37 0.30 -1.12
C LYS A 42 -10.42 1.27 -0.42
N LEU A 43 -9.14 0.91 -0.31
CA LEU A 43 -8.11 1.77 0.25
C LEU A 43 -7.61 2.80 -0.75
N PHE A 44 -7.66 2.50 -2.04
CA PHE A 44 -7.14 3.36 -3.09
C PHE A 44 -7.78 4.74 -3.10
N TRP A 45 -9.11 4.80 -2.99
CA TRP A 45 -9.85 6.07 -2.99
C TRP A 45 -9.48 7.01 -1.84
N PRO A 46 -9.54 6.59 -0.55
CA PRO A 46 -9.12 7.47 0.56
C PRO A 46 -7.63 7.83 0.48
N LEU A 47 -6.77 6.95 -0.03
CA LEU A 47 -5.36 7.28 -0.26
C LEU A 47 -5.20 8.39 -1.30
N LEU A 48 -5.97 8.37 -2.40
CA LEU A 48 -5.92 9.41 -3.43
C LEU A 48 -6.48 10.76 -2.97
N VAL A 49 -7.56 10.74 -2.19
CA VAL A 49 -8.27 11.96 -1.76
C VAL A 49 -7.50 12.68 -0.64
N TYR A 50 -6.86 11.95 0.27
CA TYR A 50 -6.21 12.53 1.43
C TYR A 50 -4.69 12.65 1.26
N LYS A 51 -4.12 13.74 1.79
CA LYS A 51 -2.67 13.85 2.00
C LYS A 51 -2.25 12.94 3.15
N ILE A 52 -1.81 11.74 2.80
CA ILE A 52 -1.16 10.82 3.74
C ILE A 52 0.35 11.01 3.56
N CYS A 53 1.08 11.13 4.69
CA CYS A 53 2.53 11.23 4.66
C CYS A 53 3.15 9.93 4.11
N SER A 54 4.25 10.05 3.38
CA SER A 54 5.01 8.94 2.77
C SER A 54 5.56 7.90 3.77
N THR A 55 5.53 8.20 5.07
CA THR A 55 5.91 7.24 6.12
C THR A 55 4.77 6.28 6.47
N ARG A 56 3.52 6.69 6.23
CA ARG A 56 2.32 5.96 6.68
C ARG A 56 1.82 4.97 5.65
N ASP A 57 1.92 5.32 4.38
CA ASP A 57 1.69 4.40 3.26
C ASP A 57 2.75 3.29 3.21
N GLU A 58 4.02 3.59 3.49
CA GLU A 58 5.08 2.56 3.63
C GLU A 58 4.81 1.61 4.81
N ALA A 59 4.43 2.14 5.98
CA ALA A 59 4.05 1.30 7.12
C ALA A 59 2.83 0.42 6.85
N MET A 60 1.89 0.92 6.04
CA MET A 60 0.72 0.15 5.59
C MET A 60 1.14 -1.00 4.68
N GLU A 61 1.96 -0.72 3.68
CA GLU A 61 2.48 -1.73 2.75
C GLU A 61 3.26 -2.82 3.49
N ALA A 62 4.13 -2.45 4.44
CA ALA A 62 4.85 -3.41 5.26
C ALA A 62 3.92 -4.38 6.02
N LYS A 63 2.79 -3.89 6.55
CA LYS A 63 1.78 -4.75 7.20
C LYS A 63 1.14 -5.70 6.20
N ILE A 64 0.74 -5.21 5.03
CA ILE A 64 0.12 -6.03 3.97
C ILE A 64 1.07 -7.12 3.52
N ASN A 65 2.34 -6.79 3.30
CA ASN A 65 3.37 -7.76 2.90
C ASN A 65 3.58 -8.83 3.96
N LYS A 66 3.51 -8.48 5.25
CA LYS A 66 3.59 -9.46 6.35
C LYS A 66 2.42 -10.47 6.29
N PHE A 67 1.20 -10.01 6.03
CA PHE A 67 0.04 -10.89 5.85
C PHE A 67 0.14 -11.71 4.56
N ALA A 68 0.49 -11.09 3.44
CA ALA A 68 0.65 -11.76 2.16
C ALA A 68 1.70 -12.88 2.22
N ARG A 69 2.85 -12.65 2.88
CA ARG A 69 3.89 -13.66 3.12
C ARG A 69 3.35 -14.84 3.92
N ARG A 70 2.62 -14.56 5.00
CA ARG A 70 1.99 -15.60 5.84
C ARG A 70 0.98 -16.42 5.06
N TRP A 71 0.16 -15.79 4.24
CA TRP A 71 -0.86 -16.49 3.45
C TRP A 71 -0.26 -17.33 2.32
N LEU A 72 0.79 -16.84 1.65
CA LEU A 72 1.44 -17.54 0.55
C LEU A 72 2.51 -18.54 0.99
N GLY A 73 2.90 -18.57 2.27
CA GLY A 73 3.98 -19.41 2.77
C GLY A 73 5.36 -19.00 2.24
N VAL A 74 5.55 -17.71 1.92
CA VAL A 74 6.81 -17.20 1.34
C VAL A 74 7.88 -17.05 2.43
N LEU A 75 9.12 -17.37 2.07
CA LEU A 75 10.30 -17.24 2.94
C LEU A 75 10.46 -15.81 3.48
N ALA A 76 10.81 -15.71 4.76
CA ALA A 76 11.02 -14.43 5.45
C ALA A 76 12.13 -13.57 4.81
N GLY A 77 13.14 -14.20 4.19
CA GLY A 77 14.26 -13.52 3.53
C GLY A 77 13.97 -12.95 2.13
N LEU A 78 12.78 -13.19 1.56
CA LEU A 78 12.43 -12.57 0.28
C LEU A 78 12.33 -11.05 0.46
N THR A 79 12.90 -10.25 -0.44
CA THR A 79 12.71 -8.80 -0.39
C THR A 79 11.31 -8.41 -0.85
N ASP A 80 10.79 -7.29 -0.35
CA ASP A 80 9.47 -6.81 -0.77
C ASP A 80 9.43 -6.46 -2.27
N VAL A 81 10.52 -5.87 -2.76
CA VAL A 81 10.72 -5.60 -4.19
C VAL A 81 10.60 -6.88 -5.04
N ALA A 82 11.20 -7.99 -4.58
CA ALA A 82 11.10 -9.26 -5.30
C ALA A 82 9.69 -9.85 -5.29
N MET A 83 8.87 -9.53 -4.28
CA MET A 83 7.47 -9.97 -4.18
C MET A 83 6.57 -9.29 -5.22
N HIS A 84 6.77 -8.00 -5.46
CA HIS A 84 5.99 -7.21 -6.43
C HIS A 84 6.61 -7.16 -7.83
N CYS A 85 7.80 -7.76 -8.01
CA CYS A 85 8.51 -7.72 -9.28
C CYS A 85 7.80 -8.54 -10.37
N ARG A 86 7.37 -7.86 -11.45
CA ARG A 86 6.73 -8.53 -12.60
C ARG A 86 7.70 -9.26 -13.54
N LYS A 87 8.98 -8.93 -13.46
CA LYS A 87 10.06 -9.46 -14.31
C LYS A 87 10.85 -10.59 -13.65
N ALA A 88 10.59 -10.88 -12.37
CA ALA A 88 11.25 -11.98 -11.68
C ALA A 88 10.76 -13.34 -12.22
N LYS A 89 11.60 -14.37 -12.06
CA LYS A 89 11.25 -15.76 -12.42
C LYS A 89 10.03 -16.25 -11.64
N MET A 90 9.85 -15.76 -10.41
CA MET A 90 8.66 -15.96 -9.60
C MET A 90 7.72 -14.76 -9.79
N ARG A 91 6.67 -14.93 -10.61
CA ARG A 91 5.65 -13.91 -10.85
C ARG A 91 4.48 -14.15 -9.92
N LEU A 92 4.37 -13.37 -8.85
CA LEU A 92 3.20 -13.40 -7.98
C LEU A 92 2.13 -12.45 -8.53
N PRO A 93 0.84 -12.80 -8.47
CA PRO A 93 -0.26 -11.90 -8.82
C PRO A 93 -0.50 -10.88 -7.70
N LEU A 94 0.58 -10.25 -7.24
CA LEU A 94 0.57 -9.23 -6.21
C LEU A 94 0.94 -7.90 -6.87
N LYS A 95 0.18 -6.87 -6.51
CA LYS A 95 0.51 -5.50 -6.83
C LYS A 95 0.83 -4.77 -5.53
N SER A 96 1.87 -3.95 -5.58
CA SER A 96 2.21 -3.02 -4.52
C SER A 96 1.12 -1.94 -4.45
N ILE A 97 0.52 -1.77 -3.26
CA ILE A 97 -0.46 -0.69 -3.05
C ILE A 97 0.22 0.67 -3.25
N LEU A 98 1.46 0.80 -2.80
CA LEU A 98 2.22 2.03 -2.87
C LEU A 98 2.53 2.41 -4.32
N GLU A 99 2.95 1.45 -5.14
CA GLU A 99 3.14 1.64 -6.58
C GLU A 99 1.84 2.08 -7.24
N GLU A 100 0.73 1.38 -7.00
CA GLU A 100 -0.56 1.73 -7.58
C GLU A 100 -1.02 3.13 -7.14
N TYR A 101 -0.89 3.47 -5.86
CA TYR A 101 -1.23 4.76 -5.30
C TYR A 101 -0.39 5.89 -5.90
N ARG A 102 0.94 5.73 -5.92
CA ARG A 102 1.88 6.72 -6.48
C ARG A 102 1.59 6.95 -7.97
N CYS A 103 1.42 5.87 -8.73
CA CYS A 103 1.03 5.98 -10.14
C CYS A 103 -0.37 6.60 -10.30
N GLY A 104 -1.32 6.28 -9.43
CA GLY A 104 -2.66 6.86 -9.43
C GLY A 104 -2.63 8.38 -9.21
N LYS A 105 -1.89 8.81 -8.20
CA LYS A 105 -1.69 10.22 -7.88
C LYS A 105 -0.98 10.95 -9.02
N ALA A 106 0.08 10.36 -9.59
CA ALA A 106 0.77 10.91 -10.76
C ALA A 106 -0.16 11.06 -11.97
N ARG A 107 -1.02 10.07 -12.25
CA ARG A 107 -2.02 10.15 -13.33
C ARG A 107 -3.04 11.26 -13.09
N LEU A 108 -3.48 11.47 -11.85
CA LEU A 108 -4.40 12.57 -11.51
C LEU A 108 -3.74 13.93 -11.72
N LEU A 109 -2.49 14.08 -11.25
CA LEU A 109 -1.69 15.28 -11.48
C LEU A 109 -1.50 15.57 -12.97
N PHE A 110 -1.13 14.55 -13.75
CA PHE A 110 -0.96 14.69 -15.20
C PHE A 110 -2.27 15.05 -15.92
N ARG A 111 -3.42 14.56 -15.45
CA ARG A 111 -4.75 14.91 -15.98
C ARG A 111 -5.26 16.30 -15.54
N GLY A 112 -4.45 17.10 -14.84
CA GLY A 112 -4.83 18.46 -14.44
C GLY A 112 -5.86 18.54 -13.31
N LEU A 113 -6.28 17.41 -12.74
CA LEU A 113 -7.01 17.39 -11.48
C LEU A 113 -5.99 17.65 -10.37
N ARG A 114 -5.97 18.88 -9.84
CA ARG A 114 -5.01 19.35 -8.83
C ARG A 114 -5.06 18.49 -7.56
N GLY A 115 -4.34 17.37 -7.57
CA GLY A 115 -3.99 16.62 -6.37
C GLY A 115 -2.93 17.41 -5.60
N PRO A 116 -3.07 17.60 -4.28
CA PRO A 116 -2.16 18.49 -3.60
C PRO A 116 -0.85 17.74 -3.30
N GLY A 117 0.24 18.19 -3.94
CA GLY A 117 1.60 17.67 -3.79
C GLY A 117 2.06 17.66 -2.32
N CYS A 118 2.88 16.68 -1.99
CA CYS A 118 3.71 16.70 -0.79
C CYS A 118 5.11 16.96 -1.32
N GLU A 119 5.65 18.15 -1.05
CA GLU A 119 7.05 18.44 -1.33
C GLU A 119 7.90 17.49 -0.49
N ASP A 120 8.89 16.89 -1.14
CA ASP A 120 9.92 16.09 -0.49
C ASP A 120 10.67 17.00 0.47
N SER A 121 10.58 16.70 1.77
CA SER A 121 11.42 17.31 2.79
C SER A 121 12.85 16.79 2.62
N ALA A 122 13.59 17.38 1.67
CA ALA A 122 15.04 17.44 1.69
C ALA A 122 15.43 18.54 2.68
N THR A 123 15.70 18.17 3.93
CA THR A 123 16.36 19.08 4.87
C THR A 123 17.83 19.13 4.53
N ASP A 124 18.25 20.31 4.07
CA ASP A 124 19.60 20.89 4.11
C ASP A 124 20.63 20.11 4.93
N HIS A 125 21.64 19.59 4.22
CA HIS A 125 22.96 19.37 4.80
C HIS A 125 23.62 20.76 4.87
N LYS A 126 23.61 21.40 6.05
CA LYS A 126 24.47 22.55 6.31
C LYS A 126 25.85 22.03 6.68
N ASP A 127 26.79 22.22 5.77
CA ASP A 127 28.22 22.18 6.04
C ASP A 127 28.56 23.15 7.19
N GLY A 128 29.39 22.69 8.11
CA GLY A 128 30.04 23.48 9.15
C GLY A 128 31.55 23.28 9.07
#